data_AF-A0A6B0VTZ5-F1
#
_entry.id   AF-A0A6B0VTZ5-F1
#
_cell.length_a   1.000
_cell.length_b   1.000
_cell.length_c   1.000
_cell.angle_alpha   90.00
_cell.angle_beta   90.00
_cell.angle_gamma   90.00
#
_symmetry.space_group_name_H-M   'P 1'
#
loop_
_entity.id
_entity.type
_entity.pdbx_description
1 polymer ?
#
loop_
_entity_poly.entity_id
_entity_poly.type
_entity_poly.pdbx_seq_one_letter_code
_entity_poly.pdbx_strand_id
1 'polypeptide(L)'
;MNCDTNGPVDGVDRRSVLAAGAAGLSLSLSGCIDTVRSVVNDDGDDQLSLSIVTVPADGDRENVRIARHLESNLEAVGVDVTLTMRSRSEFLEKVLIDHDFDLYVGRHPADYDPDFLYEALHSTYADEAGWQNPFRYSNPTFFDPLLEEQRRAEGEERRARIDSVLDGLAEEKPFEPICRPGEYRVARTDRFDGWDDGHLATRRGYLGLDPLDEEIDRLDALVTDARPSQNVNPLSATARERGPIVDLLYDSLGTVHSSDDGEHEIAEWLAESWEWETPSDDEPGEKTIATVTLREDCTFHDGEPVTAADVAFTYRFIADTALGQADSPSPAPRYRGLTSLIDEHGIEIDDESDYRLRIPVEADRAVAERAFTVPILPRHIWREELRDRIDTAGDVTAPQGQWGLVTTSSVDPIGSGPYQFESQSDRDYLALERFDDHFTRREDLDGDHLLAPMVEELRFNVDPGSSSSIARVESGAADVTSSMLETHAINEISDEPEIQRLEDPSWTFYHLGFNTRVPPCSNPHFRRAVSQLIDKKWVVEEIFYDHAEPIATPVADEWVPDELAWDDDTSEDPVTPFVGTDGSLNVEAARAAFDAAGYASDSDGRLLGRY
;
A
#
# COMPACT_ATOMS: atom_id res chain seq x y z
N MET A 1 27.37 -67.63 -15.32
CA MET A 1 28.62 -68.28 -15.77
C MET A 1 29.74 -67.31 -15.45
N ASN A 2 30.74 -67.79 -14.71
CA ASN A 2 31.76 -67.01 -14.00
C ASN A 2 32.66 -66.12 -14.86
N CYS A 3 33.15 -65.07 -14.20
CA CYS A 3 34.56 -64.61 -14.05
C CYS A 3 34.62 -63.09 -14.27
N ASP A 4 34.76 -62.27 -13.22
CA ASP A 4 36.02 -61.92 -12.50
C ASP A 4 37.06 -61.29 -13.43
N THR A 5 37.76 -60.18 -13.15
CA THR A 5 38.03 -59.38 -11.93
C THR A 5 38.87 -58.14 -12.33
N ASN A 6 38.98 -57.19 -11.39
CA ASN A 6 40.07 -56.21 -11.17
C ASN A 6 39.95 -54.79 -11.76
N GLY A 7 39.71 -53.83 -10.85
CA GLY A 7 40.16 -52.44 -10.98
C GLY A 7 41.68 -52.28 -10.84
N PRO A 8 42.22 -51.06 -10.93
CA PRO A 8 42.17 -50.15 -9.78
C PRO A 8 41.86 -48.67 -10.10
N VAL A 9 41.67 -47.92 -9.01
CA VAL A 9 41.26 -46.53 -8.82
C VAL A 9 42.38 -45.53 -9.20
N ASP A 10 42.03 -44.38 -9.81
CA ASP A 10 42.52 -43.05 -9.40
C ASP A 10 41.88 -41.88 -10.19
N GLY A 11 41.49 -40.83 -9.45
CA GLY A 11 41.42 -39.42 -9.90
C GLY A 11 40.17 -38.95 -10.67
N VAL A 12 39.15 -38.45 -9.96
CA VAL A 12 38.13 -37.56 -10.56
C VAL A 12 38.53 -36.11 -10.27
N ASP A 13 38.92 -35.41 -11.33
CA ASP A 13 39.12 -33.96 -11.36
C ASP A 13 37.84 -33.27 -11.86
N ARG A 14 37.53 -32.11 -11.27
CA ARG A 14 36.27 -31.38 -11.45
C ARG A 14 36.30 -30.60 -12.77
N ARG A 15 35.49 -30.99 -13.76
CA ARG A 15 34.90 -30.12 -14.81
C ARG A 15 34.13 -30.96 -15.83
N SER A 16 32.79 -30.89 -15.81
CA SER A 16 31.92 -30.97 -17.01
C SER A 16 30.46 -31.24 -16.62
N VAL A 17 29.62 -30.20 -16.55
CA VAL A 17 28.20 -30.30 -16.98
C VAL A 17 27.75 -28.90 -17.42
N LEU A 18 27.84 -28.61 -18.72
CA LEU A 18 27.05 -27.61 -19.44
C LEU A 18 27.04 -28.04 -20.90
N ALA A 19 25.95 -28.67 -21.34
CA ALA A 19 25.48 -28.72 -22.73
C ALA A 19 24.29 -29.68 -22.84
N ALA A 20 23.06 -29.14 -22.80
CA ALA A 20 21.92 -29.71 -23.52
C ALA A 20 20.80 -28.66 -23.58
N GLY A 21 20.91 -27.75 -24.56
CA GLY A 21 19.80 -26.96 -25.01
C GLY A 21 18.96 -27.69 -26.06
N ALA A 22 17.69 -27.27 -26.14
CA ALA A 22 16.78 -27.30 -27.27
C ALA A 22 16.09 -28.63 -27.67
N ALA A 23 14.84 -28.79 -27.21
CA ALA A 23 13.73 -29.26 -28.03
C ALA A 23 12.41 -28.65 -27.51
N GLY A 24 11.67 -27.99 -28.40
CA GLY A 24 10.59 -27.06 -28.05
C GLY A 24 9.23 -27.67 -27.78
N LEU A 25 8.41 -26.88 -27.08
CA LEU A 25 6.95 -26.94 -27.09
C LEU A 25 6.43 -25.50 -27.27
N SER A 26 5.72 -25.31 -28.37
CA SER A 26 5.03 -24.07 -28.74
C SER A 26 3.74 -23.93 -27.96
N LEU A 27 3.70 -22.97 -27.03
CA LEU A 27 2.46 -22.38 -26.52
C LEU A 27 2.35 -20.98 -27.08
N SER A 28 1.25 -20.72 -27.78
CA SER A 28 0.89 -19.42 -28.33
C SER A 28 0.46 -18.48 -27.19
N LEU A 29 1.35 -17.59 -26.77
CA LEU A 29 1.00 -16.38 -26.03
C LEU A 29 1.27 -15.18 -26.94
N SER A 30 0.17 -14.60 -27.44
CA SER A 30 0.19 -13.30 -28.10
C SER A 30 0.34 -12.23 -27.04
N GLY A 31 1.58 -11.81 -26.81
CA GLY A 31 1.96 -10.65 -26.02
C GLY A 31 3.41 -10.38 -26.37
N CYS A 32 3.69 -9.25 -27.02
CA CYS A 32 5.04 -8.92 -27.43
C CYS A 32 5.91 -8.73 -26.18
N ILE A 33 6.74 -9.72 -25.89
CA ILE A 33 7.85 -9.62 -24.94
C ILE A 33 8.89 -8.72 -25.62
N ASP A 34 8.81 -7.42 -25.39
CA ASP A 34 9.98 -6.55 -25.47
C ASP A 34 10.59 -6.48 -24.06
N THR A 35 11.18 -7.60 -23.66
CA THR A 35 12.12 -7.64 -22.55
C THR A 35 13.49 -7.45 -23.15
N VAL A 36 14.06 -6.24 -23.00
CA VAL A 36 15.52 -6.12 -22.93
C VAL A 36 15.90 -6.82 -21.65
N ARG A 37 16.16 -8.12 -21.77
CA ARG A 37 16.72 -8.93 -20.70
C ARG A 37 18.06 -8.28 -20.39
N SER A 38 18.25 -7.76 -19.18
CA SER A 38 19.59 -7.52 -18.65
C SER A 38 20.26 -8.89 -18.53
N VAL A 39 20.78 -9.37 -19.66
CA VAL A 39 21.88 -10.31 -19.62
C VAL A 39 23.03 -9.46 -19.08
N VAL A 40 23.21 -9.50 -17.77
CA VAL A 40 24.53 -9.34 -17.18
C VAL A 40 25.37 -10.40 -17.86
N ASN A 41 26.00 -10.04 -18.97
CA ASN A 41 27.14 -10.78 -19.46
C ASN A 41 28.19 -10.58 -18.37
N ASP A 42 28.58 -11.69 -17.78
CA ASP A 42 29.65 -11.85 -16.78
C ASP A 42 31.04 -11.58 -17.41
N ASP A 43 31.13 -10.56 -18.28
CA ASP A 43 32.36 -10.03 -18.86
C ASP A 43 32.56 -8.62 -18.25
N GLY A 44 33.28 -8.58 -17.12
CA GLY A 44 33.27 -7.45 -16.18
C GLY A 44 33.87 -6.10 -16.60
N ASP A 45 33.75 -5.66 -17.85
CA ASP A 45 34.14 -4.31 -18.30
C ASP A 45 32.93 -3.49 -18.85
N ASP A 46 31.69 -3.96 -18.66
CA ASP A 46 30.48 -3.28 -19.14
C ASP A 46 30.00 -2.18 -18.17
N GLN A 47 29.44 -1.11 -18.74
CA GLN A 47 28.83 0.01 -18.01
C GLN A 47 27.64 -0.49 -17.18
N LEU A 48 27.54 -0.04 -15.93
CA LEU A 48 26.41 -0.32 -15.06
C LEU A 48 25.13 0.24 -15.68
N SER A 49 24.13 -0.61 -15.87
CA SER A 49 22.83 -0.22 -16.40
C SER A 49 21.72 -0.44 -15.37
N LEU A 50 20.76 0.49 -15.28
CA LEU A 50 19.63 0.46 -14.37
C LEU A 50 18.34 0.80 -15.09
N SER A 51 17.25 0.14 -14.72
CA SER A 51 15.90 0.53 -15.10
C SER A 51 15.20 1.29 -13.96
N ILE A 52 14.55 2.40 -14.31
CA ILE A 52 13.65 3.12 -13.40
C ILE A 52 12.23 2.97 -13.96
N VAL A 53 11.32 2.40 -13.17
CA VAL A 53 9.91 2.30 -13.54
C VAL A 53 9.13 3.42 -12.83
N THR A 54 8.27 4.11 -13.58
CA THR A 54 7.39 5.17 -13.04
C THR A 54 6.10 5.28 -13.85
N VAL A 55 5.21 6.18 -13.45
CA VAL A 55 3.97 6.51 -14.15
C VAL A 55 4.13 7.77 -15.01
N PRO A 56 3.36 7.93 -16.10
CA PRO A 56 3.38 9.16 -16.89
C PRO A 56 2.76 10.34 -16.13
N ALA A 57 2.98 11.55 -16.64
CA ALA A 57 2.58 12.80 -15.98
C ALA A 57 1.07 12.97 -15.79
N ASP A 58 0.24 12.30 -16.61
CA ASP A 58 -1.21 12.24 -16.46
C ASP A 58 -1.69 11.25 -15.39
N GLY A 59 -0.78 10.41 -14.88
CA GLY A 59 -1.02 9.53 -13.74
C GLY A 59 -0.48 10.09 -12.42
N ASP A 60 0.65 10.79 -12.46
CA ASP A 60 1.26 11.49 -11.32
C ASP A 60 2.42 12.37 -11.82
N ARG A 61 2.23 13.69 -11.84
CA ARG A 61 3.21 14.63 -12.40
C ARG A 61 4.48 14.74 -11.56
N GLU A 62 4.36 14.66 -10.25
CA GLU A 62 5.44 14.76 -9.28
C GLU A 62 6.38 13.56 -9.40
N ASN A 63 5.84 12.34 -9.44
CA ASN A 63 6.61 11.09 -9.59
C ASN A 63 7.53 11.11 -10.81
N VAL A 64 7.03 11.49 -12.00
CA VAL A 64 7.86 11.49 -13.22
C VAL A 64 8.93 12.59 -13.20
N ARG A 65 8.70 13.71 -12.49
CA ARG A 65 9.70 14.77 -12.34
C ARG A 65 10.84 14.31 -11.42
N ILE A 66 10.52 13.65 -10.31
CA ILE A 66 11.51 13.04 -9.41
C ILE A 66 12.33 11.99 -10.18
N ALA A 67 11.65 11.08 -10.90
CA ALA A 67 12.30 10.00 -11.64
C ALA A 67 13.27 10.52 -12.73
N ARG A 68 12.88 11.56 -13.48
CA ARG A 68 13.76 12.21 -14.48
C ARG A 68 14.95 12.93 -13.85
N HIS A 69 14.76 13.55 -12.69
CA HIS A 69 15.85 14.22 -11.99
C HIS A 69 16.88 13.18 -11.50
N LEU A 70 16.40 12.07 -10.92
CA LEU A 70 17.25 10.95 -10.53
C LEU A 70 17.97 10.31 -11.73
N GLU A 71 17.26 10.07 -12.85
CA GLU A 71 17.84 9.61 -14.11
C GLU A 71 19.02 10.51 -14.53
N SER A 72 18.82 11.83 -14.57
CA SER A 72 19.87 12.78 -14.93
C SER A 72 21.08 12.72 -13.97
N ASN A 73 20.86 12.54 -12.67
CA ASN A 73 21.94 12.46 -11.69
C ASN A 73 22.71 11.13 -11.77
N LEU A 74 22.02 10.03 -12.04
CA LEU A 74 22.63 8.71 -12.29
C LEU A 74 23.45 8.70 -13.58
N GLU A 75 22.93 9.27 -14.67
CA GLU A 75 23.68 9.43 -15.91
C GLU A 75 24.95 10.28 -15.72
N ALA A 76 24.85 11.35 -14.91
CA ALA A 76 25.98 12.23 -14.63
C ALA A 76 27.15 11.52 -13.91
N VAL A 77 26.85 10.55 -13.03
CA VAL A 77 27.89 9.73 -12.38
C VAL A 77 28.41 8.59 -13.26
N GLY A 78 27.75 8.32 -14.40
CA GLY A 78 28.21 7.36 -15.40
C GLY A 78 27.40 6.07 -15.49
N VAL A 79 26.20 6.01 -14.90
CA VAL A 79 25.27 4.88 -15.02
C VAL A 79 24.46 5.00 -16.31
N ASP A 80 24.22 3.90 -17.00
CA ASP A 80 23.31 3.83 -18.15
C ASP A 80 21.87 3.61 -17.66
N VAL A 81 21.00 4.61 -17.80
CA VAL A 81 19.65 4.54 -17.22
C VAL A 81 18.59 4.36 -18.30
N THR A 82 17.65 3.45 -18.06
CA THR A 82 16.43 3.30 -18.86
C THR A 82 15.20 3.68 -18.04
N LEU A 83 14.67 4.89 -18.25
CA LEU A 83 13.40 5.31 -17.66
C LEU A 83 12.20 4.76 -18.44
N THR A 84 11.38 3.96 -17.78
CA THR A 84 10.21 3.30 -18.34
C THR A 84 8.93 3.81 -17.70
N MET A 85 8.08 4.45 -18.51
CA MET A 85 6.75 4.91 -18.09
C MET A 85 5.68 3.86 -18.41
N ARG A 86 4.76 3.62 -17.47
CA ARG A 86 3.65 2.66 -17.60
C ARG A 86 2.35 3.24 -17.05
N SER A 87 1.21 2.76 -17.54
CA SER A 87 -0.07 3.10 -16.89
C SER A 87 -0.05 2.69 -15.41
N ARG A 88 -0.86 3.32 -14.56
CA ARG A 88 -0.86 3.06 -13.10
C ARG A 88 -1.03 1.58 -12.76
N SER A 89 -1.95 0.87 -13.45
CA SER A 89 -2.15 -0.56 -13.23
C SER A 89 -0.95 -1.41 -13.66
N GLU A 90 -0.35 -1.15 -14.81
CA GLU A 90 0.86 -1.86 -15.28
C GLU A 90 2.08 -1.56 -14.40
N PHE A 91 2.18 -0.34 -13.87
CA PHE A 91 3.19 0.05 -12.88
C PHE A 91 3.04 -0.77 -11.61
N LEU A 92 1.84 -0.82 -11.02
CA LEU A 92 1.60 -1.61 -9.81
C LEU A 92 1.72 -3.11 -10.05
N GLU A 93 1.33 -3.63 -11.21
CA GLU A 93 1.56 -5.04 -11.57
C GLU A 93 3.06 -5.35 -11.60
N LYS A 94 3.86 -4.50 -12.24
CA LYS A 94 5.33 -4.65 -12.26
C LYS A 94 5.96 -4.56 -10.89
N VAL A 95 5.48 -3.68 -10.02
CA VAL A 95 6.10 -3.45 -8.70
C VAL A 95 5.62 -4.47 -7.68
N LEU A 96 4.31 -4.66 -7.55
CA LEU A 96 3.70 -5.43 -6.46
C LEU A 96 3.55 -6.92 -6.79
N ILE A 97 3.46 -7.28 -8.07
CA ILE A 97 3.17 -8.67 -8.47
C ILE A 97 4.41 -9.30 -9.09
N ASP A 98 4.84 -8.79 -10.24
CA ASP A 98 5.98 -9.36 -10.98
C ASP A 98 7.31 -9.02 -10.33
N HIS A 99 7.34 -7.88 -9.63
CA HIS A 99 8.52 -7.25 -9.06
C HIS A 99 9.67 -7.19 -10.09
N ASP A 100 9.34 -6.69 -11.27
CA ASP A 100 10.16 -6.53 -12.47
C ASP A 100 10.62 -5.07 -12.62
N PHE A 101 11.64 -4.72 -11.83
CA PHE A 101 12.27 -3.40 -11.79
C PHE A 101 13.62 -3.48 -11.07
N ASP A 102 14.54 -2.55 -11.35
CA ASP A 102 15.71 -2.29 -10.48
C ASP A 102 15.38 -1.21 -9.44
N LEU A 103 14.80 -0.11 -9.93
CA LEU A 103 14.34 1.05 -9.16
C LEU A 103 12.92 1.44 -9.56
N TYR A 104 12.14 1.99 -8.63
CA TYR A 104 10.91 2.70 -8.97
C TYR A 104 10.72 3.93 -8.09
N VAL A 105 10.05 4.95 -8.62
CA VAL A 105 9.59 6.10 -7.84
C VAL A 105 8.07 6.00 -7.75
N GLY A 106 7.55 6.06 -6.52
CA GLY A 106 6.12 5.93 -6.27
C GLY A 106 5.70 6.60 -4.97
N ARG A 107 4.39 6.53 -4.70
CA ARG A 107 3.78 6.99 -3.46
C ARG A 107 3.41 5.78 -2.61
N HIS A 108 4.00 5.65 -1.43
CA HIS A 108 3.71 4.57 -0.48
C HIS A 108 2.40 4.83 0.27
N PRO A 109 1.46 3.86 0.34
CA PRO A 109 0.27 3.95 1.16
C PRO A 109 0.60 3.58 2.62
N ALA A 110 1.35 4.44 3.30
CA ALA A 110 1.72 4.24 4.70
C ALA A 110 0.50 4.36 5.64
N ASP A 111 0.75 4.45 6.93
CA ASP A 111 -0.31 4.66 7.91
C ASP A 111 0.11 5.59 9.04
N TYR A 112 -0.87 6.04 9.84
CA TYR A 112 -0.64 6.90 11.00
C TYR A 112 0.19 6.21 12.09
N ASP A 113 0.05 4.88 12.21
CA ASP A 113 0.81 4.06 13.15
C ASP A 113 1.92 3.27 12.42
N PRO A 114 3.14 3.17 12.98
CA PRO A 114 4.31 2.64 12.30
C PRO A 114 4.28 1.12 12.03
N ASP A 115 3.24 0.38 12.45
CA ASP A 115 3.13 -1.06 12.15
C ASP A 115 3.14 -1.37 10.64
N PHE A 116 2.85 -0.41 9.76
CA PHE A 116 3.02 -0.60 8.32
C PHE A 116 4.46 -0.98 7.93
N LEU A 117 5.46 -0.68 8.77
CA LEU A 117 6.84 -1.12 8.61
C LEU A 117 6.99 -2.64 8.69
N TYR A 118 6.14 -3.33 9.47
CA TYR A 118 6.11 -4.79 9.51
C TYR A 118 5.77 -5.32 8.11
N GLU A 119 4.69 -4.81 7.52
CA GLU A 119 4.27 -5.16 6.16
C GLU A 119 5.33 -4.80 5.11
N ALA A 120 6.00 -3.66 5.24
CA ALA A 120 6.98 -3.18 4.27
C ALA A 120 8.34 -3.92 4.33
N LEU A 121 8.73 -4.51 5.47
CA LEU A 121 10.12 -4.93 5.71
C LEU A 121 10.29 -6.37 6.21
N HIS A 122 9.23 -7.00 6.74
CA HIS A 122 9.34 -8.35 7.31
C HIS A 122 9.66 -9.37 6.21
N SER A 123 10.61 -10.28 6.48
CA SER A 123 11.16 -11.18 5.46
C SER A 123 10.15 -12.19 4.89
N THR A 124 9.13 -12.56 5.67
CA THR A 124 7.99 -13.39 5.22
C THR A 124 7.36 -12.87 3.93
N TYR A 125 7.32 -11.55 3.75
CA TYR A 125 6.68 -10.92 2.59
C TYR A 125 7.61 -10.72 1.39
N ALA A 126 8.90 -10.99 1.52
CA ALA A 126 9.90 -10.67 0.48
C ALA A 126 9.69 -11.44 -0.85
N ASP A 127 8.93 -12.54 -0.81
CA ASP A 127 8.54 -13.37 -1.95
C ASP A 127 7.05 -13.25 -2.29
N GLU A 128 6.26 -12.55 -1.45
CA GLU A 128 4.81 -12.43 -1.60
C GLU A 128 4.44 -11.32 -2.59
N ALA A 129 3.33 -11.48 -3.29
CA ALA A 129 2.77 -10.44 -4.16
C ALA A 129 1.83 -9.53 -3.37
N GLY A 130 1.97 -8.22 -3.55
CA GLY A 130 1.10 -7.19 -2.97
C GLY A 130 1.87 -5.98 -2.46
N TRP A 131 1.20 -5.18 -1.63
CA TRP A 131 1.84 -4.04 -0.96
C TRP A 131 2.77 -4.45 0.19
N GLN A 132 2.75 -5.73 0.54
CA GLN A 132 3.65 -6.31 1.53
C GLN A 132 5.05 -6.44 0.90
N ASN A 133 6.01 -5.67 1.41
CA ASN A 133 7.43 -5.72 1.04
C ASN A 133 7.72 -5.75 -0.48
N PRO A 134 7.28 -4.71 -1.23
CA PRO A 134 7.52 -4.62 -2.66
C PRO A 134 9.01 -4.52 -3.01
N PHE A 135 9.88 -4.25 -2.03
CA PHE A 135 11.33 -4.13 -2.18
C PHE A 135 12.04 -5.49 -2.24
N ARG A 136 11.30 -6.58 -1.99
CA ARG A 136 11.83 -7.94 -1.78
C ARG A 136 12.92 -8.02 -0.69
N TYR A 137 12.85 -7.12 0.29
CA TYR A 137 13.87 -6.98 1.33
C TYR A 137 13.75 -8.10 2.36
N SER A 138 14.87 -8.63 2.83
CA SER A 138 14.86 -9.75 3.76
C SER A 138 16.06 -9.66 4.70
N ASN A 139 15.79 -9.42 5.98
CA ASN A 139 16.79 -9.48 7.03
C ASN A 139 16.20 -10.12 8.30
N PRO A 140 16.05 -11.46 8.30
CA PRO A 140 15.40 -12.19 9.40
C PRO A 140 16.20 -12.20 10.70
N THR A 141 17.44 -11.72 10.70
CA THR A 141 18.28 -11.70 11.90
C THR A 141 18.17 -10.38 12.67
N PHE A 142 17.93 -9.28 11.97
CA PHE A 142 17.87 -7.96 12.58
C PHE A 142 16.46 -7.34 12.51
N PHE A 143 15.85 -7.29 11.32
CA PHE A 143 14.56 -6.61 11.14
C PHE A 143 13.40 -7.43 11.70
N ASP A 144 13.28 -8.70 11.34
CA ASP A 144 12.12 -9.50 11.75
C ASP A 144 11.92 -9.50 13.29
N PRO A 145 12.96 -9.74 14.13
CA PRO A 145 12.78 -9.66 15.58
C PRO A 145 12.33 -8.28 16.07
N LEU A 146 12.88 -7.19 15.52
CA LEU A 146 12.49 -5.83 15.94
C LEU A 146 11.05 -5.48 15.53
N LEU A 147 10.65 -5.88 14.33
CA LEU A 147 9.30 -5.70 13.81
C LEU A 147 8.28 -6.54 14.58
N GLU A 148 8.65 -7.75 14.99
CA GLU A 148 7.83 -8.58 15.86
C GLU A 148 7.76 -8.05 17.30
N GLU A 149 8.88 -7.55 17.84
CA GLU A 149 8.95 -6.97 19.18
C GLU A 149 8.11 -5.69 19.29
N GLN A 150 8.16 -4.79 18.29
CA GLN A 150 7.34 -3.57 18.32
C GLN A 150 5.84 -3.89 18.31
N ARG A 151 5.41 -4.98 17.65
CA ARG A 151 4.01 -5.41 17.66
C ARG A 151 3.55 -5.85 19.04
N ARG A 152 4.44 -6.39 19.88
CA ARG A 152 4.13 -6.94 21.21
C ARG A 152 4.41 -5.97 22.34
N ALA A 153 4.98 -4.80 22.05
CA ALA A 153 5.33 -3.77 23.02
C ALA A 153 4.27 -2.65 23.03
N GLU A 154 4.25 -1.87 24.09
CA GLU A 154 3.40 -0.69 24.25
C GLU A 154 4.21 0.55 24.69
N GLY A 155 3.64 1.74 24.55
CA GLY A 155 4.19 2.99 25.06
C GLY A 155 5.65 3.27 24.67
N GLU A 156 6.47 3.65 25.66
CA GLU A 156 7.89 3.99 25.45
C GLU A 156 8.73 2.79 24.97
N GLU A 157 8.41 1.57 25.38
CA GLU A 157 9.14 0.39 24.89
C GLU A 157 8.91 0.21 23.39
N ARG A 158 7.66 0.34 22.95
CA ARG A 158 7.34 0.26 21.52
C ARG A 158 8.06 1.33 20.72
N ARG A 159 8.07 2.58 21.18
CA ARG A 159 8.82 3.68 20.55
C ARG A 159 10.29 3.31 20.38
N ALA A 160 10.96 2.81 21.43
CA ALA A 160 12.36 2.40 21.34
C ALA A 160 12.63 1.25 20.33
N ARG A 161 11.67 0.33 20.13
CA ARG A 161 11.78 -0.70 19.07
C ARG A 161 11.64 -0.08 17.69
N ILE A 162 10.71 0.85 17.51
CA ILE A 162 10.53 1.58 16.25
C ILE A 162 11.78 2.40 15.92
N ASP A 163 12.38 3.10 16.89
CA ASP A 163 13.64 3.82 16.70
C ASP A 163 14.73 2.89 16.13
N SER A 164 14.87 1.69 16.71
CA SER A 164 15.84 0.68 16.25
C SER A 164 15.54 0.18 14.83
N VAL A 165 14.27 0.06 14.45
CA VAL A 165 13.86 -0.30 13.07
C VAL A 165 14.23 0.84 12.11
N LEU A 166 14.00 2.09 12.51
CA LEU A 166 14.27 3.28 11.70
C LEU A 166 15.77 3.51 11.51
N ASP A 167 16.59 3.28 12.54
CA ASP A 167 18.05 3.28 12.44
C ASP A 167 18.52 2.25 11.42
N GLY A 168 18.01 1.02 11.51
CA GLY A 168 18.30 -0.03 10.54
C GLY A 168 17.86 0.36 9.12
N LEU A 169 16.69 0.98 8.96
CA LEU A 169 16.18 1.43 7.67
C LEU A 169 17.07 2.53 7.09
N ALA A 170 17.49 3.48 7.91
CA ALA A 170 18.44 4.53 7.58
C ALA A 170 19.80 3.95 7.14
N GLU A 171 20.26 2.88 7.77
CA GLU A 171 21.51 2.19 7.43
C GLU A 171 21.40 1.41 6.12
N GLU A 172 20.40 0.52 6.01
CA GLU A 172 20.25 -0.44 4.93
C GLU A 172 19.56 0.16 3.69
N LYS A 173 18.72 1.18 3.83
CA LYS A 173 17.98 1.83 2.73
C LYS A 173 17.27 0.86 1.78
N PRO A 174 16.41 -0.07 2.24
CA PRO A 174 15.58 -0.89 1.35
C PRO A 174 14.69 -0.04 0.42
N PHE A 175 14.34 1.16 0.89
CA PHE A 175 13.79 2.26 0.13
C PHE A 175 14.26 3.58 0.74
N GLU A 176 14.12 4.67 -0.02
CA GLU A 176 14.43 6.04 0.42
C GLU A 176 13.15 6.88 0.47
N PRO A 177 12.65 7.23 1.67
CA PRO A 177 11.62 8.27 1.81
C PRO A 177 12.11 9.59 1.21
N ILE A 178 11.27 10.33 0.49
CA ILE A 178 11.67 11.59 -0.17
C ILE A 178 10.94 12.76 0.48
N CYS A 179 9.61 12.77 0.40
CA CYS A 179 8.79 13.83 0.96
C CYS A 179 7.37 13.34 1.27
N ARG A 180 6.72 14.02 2.21
CA ARG A 180 5.30 13.86 2.54
C ARG A 180 4.51 15.04 1.94
N PRO A 181 3.64 14.82 0.94
CA PRO A 181 2.82 15.91 0.41
C PRO A 181 1.77 16.34 1.44
N GLY A 182 1.32 17.60 1.42
CA GLY A 182 0.06 17.97 2.07
C GLY A 182 -1.12 17.42 1.26
N GLU A 183 -2.18 16.94 1.92
CA GLU A 183 -3.39 16.53 1.20
C GLU A 183 -4.31 17.73 1.00
N TYR A 184 -4.41 18.20 -0.24
CA TYR A 184 -5.29 19.33 -0.59
C TYR A 184 -6.50 18.87 -1.38
N ARG A 185 -7.68 19.33 -0.96
CA ARG A 185 -8.95 19.13 -1.67
C ARG A 185 -9.72 20.44 -1.71
N VAL A 186 -10.73 20.49 -2.58
CA VAL A 186 -11.64 21.64 -2.67
C VAL A 186 -13.07 21.15 -2.59
N ALA A 187 -13.89 21.85 -1.80
CA ALA A 187 -15.30 21.56 -1.60
C ALA A 187 -16.15 22.83 -1.70
N ARG A 188 -17.44 22.64 -2.02
CA ARG A 188 -18.44 23.71 -1.96
C ARG A 188 -19.13 23.77 -0.62
N THR A 189 -19.20 24.95 -0.03
CA THR A 189 -19.84 25.19 1.28
C THR A 189 -21.28 25.69 1.19
N ASP A 190 -21.80 25.91 -0.03
CA ASP A 190 -23.17 26.36 -0.26
C ASP A 190 -24.17 25.21 -0.50
N ARG A 191 -23.71 23.96 -0.42
CA ARG A 191 -24.54 22.75 -0.56
C ARG A 191 -24.47 21.82 0.65
N PHE A 192 -23.30 21.67 1.25
CA PHE A 192 -23.07 20.80 2.40
C PHE A 192 -22.26 21.54 3.48
N ASP A 193 -22.54 21.22 4.73
CA ASP A 193 -21.73 21.58 5.90
C ASP A 193 -21.01 20.33 6.45
N GLY A 194 -20.00 20.52 7.30
CA GLY A 194 -19.27 19.45 7.97
C GLY A 194 -18.08 18.86 7.20
N TRP A 195 -17.55 19.56 6.19
CA TRP A 195 -16.41 19.08 5.40
C TRP A 195 -15.12 18.85 6.22
N ASP A 196 -14.95 19.54 7.35
CA ASP A 196 -13.79 19.42 8.23
C ASP A 196 -13.98 18.36 9.34
N ASP A 197 -15.17 17.75 9.46
CA ASP A 197 -15.49 16.84 10.57
C ASP A 197 -14.91 15.43 10.37
N GLY A 198 -14.38 15.13 9.18
CA GLY A 198 -13.81 13.83 8.87
C GLY A 198 -12.85 13.82 7.68
N HIS A 199 -11.87 12.93 7.74
CA HIS A 199 -10.84 12.80 6.70
C HIS A 199 -11.41 12.24 5.39
N LEU A 200 -11.34 13.00 4.28
CA LEU A 200 -11.93 12.67 2.97
C LEU A 200 -11.34 11.46 2.25
N ALA A 201 -10.20 10.95 2.72
CA ALA A 201 -9.67 9.64 2.29
C ALA A 201 -10.37 8.43 2.95
N THR A 202 -11.31 8.65 3.87
CA THR A 202 -12.04 7.62 4.62
C THR A 202 -13.55 7.78 4.44
N ARG A 203 -14.35 6.79 4.90
CA ARG A 203 -15.82 6.92 4.95
C ARG A 203 -16.29 8.17 5.72
N ARG A 204 -15.54 8.62 6.73
CA ARG A 204 -15.96 9.73 7.61
C ARG A 204 -16.12 11.04 6.87
N GLY A 205 -15.34 11.29 5.82
CA GLY A 205 -15.50 12.50 4.99
C GLY A 205 -16.75 12.52 4.11
N TYR A 206 -17.57 11.47 4.09
CA TYR A 206 -18.82 11.39 3.29
C TYR A 206 -20.05 11.02 4.12
N LEU A 207 -19.87 10.64 5.39
CA LEU A 207 -20.95 10.33 6.32
C LEU A 207 -21.11 11.50 7.28
N GLY A 208 -22.34 11.79 7.68
CA GLY A 208 -22.64 12.92 8.57
C GLY A 208 -22.55 14.31 7.93
N LEU A 209 -22.26 14.43 6.63
CA LEU A 209 -22.31 15.72 5.92
C LEU A 209 -23.75 16.26 5.85
N ASP A 210 -23.98 17.43 6.42
CA ASP A 210 -25.31 18.04 6.51
C ASP A 210 -25.68 18.76 5.20
N PRO A 211 -26.67 18.30 4.43
CA PRO A 211 -27.14 19.04 3.26
C PRO A 211 -27.85 20.32 3.70
N LEU A 212 -27.52 21.46 3.08
CA LEU A 212 -28.09 22.77 3.44
C LEU A 212 -29.54 22.96 2.96
N ASP A 213 -30.02 22.07 2.10
CA ASP A 213 -31.39 22.02 1.60
C ASP A 213 -31.86 20.56 1.58
N GLU A 214 -33.09 20.30 2.06
CA GLU A 214 -33.70 18.97 2.10
C GLU A 214 -33.92 18.37 0.70
N GLU A 215 -33.90 19.20 -0.36
CA GLU A 215 -33.97 18.74 -1.75
C GLU A 215 -32.62 18.18 -2.27
N ILE A 216 -31.54 18.28 -1.50
CA ILE A 216 -30.23 17.72 -1.89
C ILE A 216 -30.19 16.23 -1.53
N ASP A 217 -30.36 15.40 -2.55
CA ASP A 217 -30.37 13.93 -2.47
C ASP A 217 -29.11 13.28 -3.06
N ARG A 218 -28.22 14.05 -3.69
CA ARG A 218 -26.98 13.56 -4.30
C ARG A 218 -25.76 14.40 -3.96
N LEU A 219 -24.64 13.71 -3.72
CA LEU A 219 -23.28 14.29 -3.62
C LEU A 219 -22.43 13.87 -4.83
N ASP A 220 -21.92 14.84 -5.58
CA ASP A 220 -21.02 14.65 -6.73
C ASP A 220 -19.55 14.89 -6.33
N ALA A 221 -18.79 13.81 -6.16
CA ALA A 221 -17.37 13.84 -5.84
C ALA A 221 -16.49 13.60 -7.08
N LEU A 222 -15.33 14.24 -7.17
CA LEU A 222 -14.39 14.07 -8.29
C LEU A 222 -13.19 13.20 -7.89
N VAL A 223 -12.87 12.21 -8.73
CA VAL A 223 -11.67 11.36 -8.57
C VAL A 223 -10.76 11.49 -9.79
N THR A 224 -9.45 11.55 -9.56
CA THR A 224 -8.46 11.62 -10.65
C THR A 224 -8.12 10.23 -11.20
N ASP A 225 -8.27 9.21 -10.37
CA ASP A 225 -8.07 7.82 -10.77
C ASP A 225 -9.36 7.23 -11.35
N ALA A 226 -9.26 6.68 -12.57
CA ALA A 226 -10.36 6.04 -13.26
C ALA A 226 -10.61 4.59 -12.81
N ARG A 227 -9.61 3.91 -12.22
CA ARG A 227 -9.70 2.48 -11.86
C ARG A 227 -10.90 2.15 -10.96
N PRO A 228 -11.32 3.03 -10.04
CA PRO A 228 -12.52 2.75 -9.26
C PRO A 228 -13.81 2.60 -10.05
N SER A 229 -13.92 3.23 -11.23
CA SER A 229 -15.06 3.07 -12.15
C SER A 229 -15.02 1.77 -12.98
N GLN A 230 -13.92 1.02 -12.88
CA GLN A 230 -13.68 -0.20 -13.65
C GLN A 230 -13.79 -1.44 -12.78
N ASN A 231 -13.18 -1.40 -11.59
CA ASN A 231 -13.05 -2.58 -10.74
C ASN A 231 -13.19 -2.21 -9.26
N VAL A 232 -14.29 -2.65 -8.64
CA VAL A 232 -14.69 -2.46 -7.23
C VAL A 232 -14.28 -3.58 -6.29
N ASN A 233 -13.51 -4.55 -6.76
CA ASN A 233 -13.02 -5.64 -5.91
C ASN A 233 -12.13 -5.12 -4.76
N PRO A 234 -12.49 -5.35 -3.48
CA PRO A 234 -11.75 -4.83 -2.34
C PRO A 234 -10.33 -5.43 -2.21
N LEU A 235 -10.08 -6.63 -2.73
CA LEU A 235 -8.80 -7.32 -2.61
C LEU A 235 -7.81 -6.99 -3.74
N SER A 236 -8.19 -6.19 -4.72
CA SER A 236 -7.35 -5.91 -5.89
C SER A 236 -6.31 -4.81 -5.64
N ALA A 237 -5.07 -5.21 -5.38
CA ALA A 237 -3.94 -4.29 -5.14
C ALA A 237 -3.60 -3.38 -6.34
N THR A 238 -3.89 -3.81 -7.58
CA THR A 238 -3.60 -3.04 -8.80
C THR A 238 -4.75 -2.13 -9.22
N ALA A 239 -5.97 -2.36 -8.70
CA ALA A 239 -7.15 -1.55 -8.98
C ALA A 239 -7.56 -0.64 -7.82
N ARG A 240 -7.06 -0.88 -6.60
CA ARG A 240 -7.46 -0.14 -5.40
C ARG A 240 -6.26 0.36 -4.61
N GLU A 241 -6.31 1.63 -4.28
CA GLU A 241 -5.43 2.28 -3.31
C GLU A 241 -6.17 2.52 -1.99
N ARG A 242 -5.51 3.18 -1.03
CA ARG A 242 -6.18 3.76 0.13
C ARG A 242 -7.19 4.80 -0.35
N GLY A 243 -8.42 4.74 0.16
CA GLY A 243 -9.48 5.66 -0.23
C GLY A 243 -10.86 5.20 0.28
N PRO A 244 -11.87 6.06 0.16
CA PRO A 244 -13.14 5.89 0.87
C PRO A 244 -14.03 4.80 0.29
N ILE A 245 -13.83 4.41 -0.98
CA ILE A 245 -14.81 3.60 -1.72
C ILE A 245 -15.00 2.20 -1.12
N VAL A 246 -13.93 1.53 -0.69
CA VAL A 246 -14.08 0.20 -0.04
C VAL A 246 -14.77 0.34 1.30
N ASP A 247 -14.42 1.38 2.07
CA ASP A 247 -15.01 1.66 3.38
C ASP A 247 -16.49 2.07 3.32
N LEU A 248 -16.93 2.62 2.20
CA LEU A 248 -18.34 2.96 1.95
C LEU A 248 -19.16 1.74 1.52
N LEU A 249 -18.52 0.77 0.84
CA LEU A 249 -19.17 -0.45 0.34
C LEU A 249 -19.17 -1.59 1.38
N TYR A 250 -18.15 -1.68 2.23
CA TYR A 250 -17.95 -2.78 3.17
C TYR A 250 -17.76 -2.27 4.60
N ASP A 251 -18.45 -2.88 5.56
CA ASP A 251 -18.12 -2.62 6.97
C ASP A 251 -16.91 -3.40 7.42
N SER A 252 -16.24 -2.83 8.40
CA SER A 252 -15.19 -3.46 9.20
C SER A 252 -15.65 -3.52 10.66
N LEU A 253 -15.01 -4.36 11.48
CA LEU A 253 -15.38 -4.49 12.91
C LEU A 253 -15.26 -3.14 13.65
N GLY A 254 -14.19 -2.40 13.36
CA GLY A 254 -13.94 -1.04 13.86
C GLY A 254 -13.57 -0.10 12.73
N THR A 255 -13.50 1.20 13.04
CA THR A 255 -13.15 2.26 12.09
C THR A 255 -12.13 3.20 12.70
N VAL A 256 -11.28 3.80 11.86
CA VAL A 256 -10.33 4.82 12.31
C VAL A 256 -11.11 6.06 12.72
N HIS A 257 -10.91 6.50 13.95
CA HIS A 257 -11.46 7.71 14.52
C HIS A 257 -10.30 8.63 14.94
N SER A 258 -10.39 9.90 14.54
CA SER A 258 -9.48 10.94 15.02
C SER A 258 -10.12 11.63 16.20
N SER A 259 -9.42 11.68 17.33
CA SER A 259 -9.83 12.46 18.48
C SER A 259 -9.64 13.96 18.23
N ASP A 260 -10.27 14.80 19.05
CA ASP A 260 -10.14 16.26 19.00
C ASP A 260 -8.67 16.75 19.13
N ASP A 261 -7.82 15.95 19.76
CA ASP A 261 -6.39 16.24 19.96
C ASP A 261 -5.52 15.77 18.77
N GLY A 262 -6.13 15.20 17.72
CA GLY A 262 -5.45 14.72 16.52
C GLY A 262 -4.87 13.30 16.63
N GLU A 263 -5.10 12.60 17.75
CA GLU A 263 -4.69 11.21 17.90
C GLU A 263 -5.65 10.27 17.15
N HIS A 264 -5.13 9.20 16.55
CA HIS A 264 -5.93 8.22 15.83
C HIS A 264 -6.14 6.96 16.68
N GLU A 265 -7.40 6.57 16.86
CA GLU A 265 -7.80 5.33 17.54
C GLU A 265 -8.75 4.50 16.67
N ILE A 266 -8.94 3.23 17.04
CA ILE A 266 -9.94 2.37 16.39
C ILE A 266 -11.18 2.33 17.27
N ALA A 267 -12.28 2.91 16.79
CA ALA A 267 -13.57 2.91 17.45
C ALA A 267 -14.46 1.77 16.92
N GLU A 268 -15.39 1.29 17.76
CA GLU A 268 -16.37 0.29 17.39
C GLU A 268 -17.20 0.71 16.17
N TRP A 269 -17.41 -0.19 15.21
CA TRP A 269 -18.24 0.08 14.03
C TRP A 269 -19.29 -1.02 13.85
N LEU A 270 -19.01 -2.07 13.08
CA LEU A 270 -19.88 -3.24 12.98
C LEU A 270 -19.89 -4.05 14.30
N ALA A 271 -18.76 -4.07 15.00
CA ALA A 271 -18.74 -4.52 16.37
C ALA A 271 -19.56 -3.56 17.24
N GLU A 272 -20.39 -4.11 18.11
CA GLU A 272 -21.00 -3.36 19.20
C GLU A 272 -20.00 -3.12 20.32
N SER A 273 -19.13 -4.11 20.59
CA SER A 273 -18.06 -4.03 21.58
C SER A 273 -16.99 -5.11 21.33
N TRP A 274 -15.81 -4.89 21.89
CA TRP A 274 -14.82 -5.95 22.09
C TRP A 274 -14.16 -5.87 23.47
N GLU A 275 -13.95 -7.01 24.08
CA GLU A 275 -13.30 -7.15 25.39
C GLU A 275 -12.01 -7.94 25.26
N TRP A 276 -10.97 -7.48 25.95
CA TRP A 276 -9.63 -8.08 25.87
C TRP A 276 -9.35 -8.99 27.09
N GLU A 277 -8.99 -10.24 26.81
CA GLU A 277 -8.46 -11.19 27.77
C GLU A 277 -6.95 -11.35 27.50
N THR A 278 -6.13 -10.63 28.27
CA THR A 278 -4.67 -10.75 28.20
C THR A 278 -4.18 -11.75 29.26
N PRO A 279 -3.50 -12.83 28.87
CA PRO A 279 -2.90 -13.78 29.81
C PRO A 279 -1.95 -13.10 30.78
N SER A 280 -1.85 -13.64 31.99
CA SER A 280 -0.88 -13.14 32.98
C SER A 280 0.55 -13.53 32.61
N ASP A 281 1.55 -12.78 33.09
CA ASP A 281 2.98 -13.09 32.90
C ASP A 281 3.38 -14.51 33.38
N ASP A 282 2.54 -15.13 34.23
CA ASP A 282 2.74 -16.48 34.76
C ASP A 282 2.28 -17.61 33.81
N GLU A 283 1.64 -17.28 32.68
CA GLU A 283 1.13 -18.22 31.66
C GLU A 283 1.79 -18.01 30.28
N PRO A 284 3.13 -18.21 30.18
CA PRO A 284 3.86 -17.98 28.93
C PRO A 284 3.38 -18.92 27.82
N GLY A 285 2.93 -18.33 26.71
CA GLY A 285 2.48 -19.03 25.50
C GLY A 285 0.97 -19.02 25.27
N GLU A 286 0.18 -18.47 26.19
CA GLU A 286 -1.20 -18.10 25.90
C GLU A 286 -1.26 -16.79 25.11
N LYS A 287 -2.23 -16.67 24.20
CA LYS A 287 -2.41 -15.48 23.36
C LYS A 287 -3.40 -14.53 24.01
N THR A 288 -3.22 -13.24 23.78
CA THR A 288 -4.28 -12.25 24.03
C THR A 288 -5.49 -12.59 23.16
N ILE A 289 -6.69 -12.54 23.73
CA ILE A 289 -7.94 -12.85 23.03
C ILE A 289 -8.85 -11.62 23.06
N ALA A 290 -9.33 -11.20 21.90
CA ALA A 290 -10.44 -10.26 21.78
C ALA A 290 -11.77 -11.03 21.68
N THR A 291 -12.66 -10.85 22.63
CA THR A 291 -14.05 -11.31 22.51
C THR A 291 -14.87 -10.19 21.87
N VAL A 292 -15.26 -10.38 20.61
CA VAL A 292 -16.01 -9.40 19.81
C VAL A 292 -17.49 -9.76 19.82
N THR A 293 -18.35 -8.76 20.03
CA THR A 293 -19.81 -8.87 19.88
C THR A 293 -20.21 -7.97 18.73
N LEU A 294 -20.85 -8.54 17.70
CA LEU A 294 -21.36 -7.81 16.54
C LEU A 294 -22.72 -7.19 16.86
N ARG A 295 -23.02 -6.06 16.20
CA ARG A 295 -24.38 -5.52 16.20
C ARG A 295 -25.33 -6.52 15.54
N GLU A 296 -26.43 -6.82 16.23
CA GLU A 296 -27.45 -7.73 15.70
C GLU A 296 -28.24 -7.11 14.55
N ASP A 297 -28.91 -7.95 13.75
CA ASP A 297 -29.78 -7.57 12.63
C ASP A 297 -29.09 -6.77 11.50
N CYS A 298 -27.76 -6.75 11.47
CA CYS A 298 -27.01 -6.20 10.34
C CYS A 298 -27.10 -7.14 9.13
N THR A 299 -27.20 -6.57 7.93
CA THR A 299 -27.33 -7.31 6.68
C THR A 299 -26.32 -6.83 5.65
N PHE A 300 -25.94 -7.73 4.74
CA PHE A 300 -25.31 -7.37 3.48
C PHE A 300 -26.34 -6.71 2.54
N HIS A 301 -25.86 -6.07 1.47
CA HIS A 301 -26.70 -5.37 0.50
C HIS A 301 -27.69 -6.30 -0.25
N ASP A 302 -27.47 -7.61 -0.21
CA ASP A 302 -28.39 -8.63 -0.75
C ASP A 302 -29.43 -9.14 0.27
N GLY A 303 -29.39 -8.63 1.50
CA GLY A 303 -30.31 -8.96 2.59
C GLY A 303 -29.92 -10.19 3.42
N GLU A 304 -28.83 -10.90 3.10
CA GLU A 304 -28.29 -11.95 3.97
C GLU A 304 -27.70 -11.31 5.26
N PRO A 305 -27.85 -11.95 6.43
CA PRO A 305 -27.35 -11.40 7.69
C PRO A 305 -25.81 -11.39 7.74
N VAL A 306 -25.24 -10.36 8.37
CA VAL A 306 -23.82 -10.31 8.72
C VAL A 306 -23.62 -11.03 10.05
N THR A 307 -22.76 -12.05 10.05
CA THR A 307 -22.55 -12.92 11.22
C THR A 307 -21.08 -13.06 11.60
N ALA A 308 -20.81 -13.62 12.77
CA ALA A 308 -19.47 -14.01 13.20
C ALA A 308 -18.79 -15.00 12.22
N ALA A 309 -19.58 -15.77 11.47
CA ALA A 309 -19.06 -16.69 10.46
C ALA A 309 -18.47 -15.95 9.24
N ASP A 310 -18.97 -14.77 8.90
CA ASP A 310 -18.43 -13.93 7.83
C ASP A 310 -17.11 -13.30 8.25
N VAL A 311 -17.01 -12.86 9.50
CA VAL A 311 -15.77 -12.34 10.10
C VAL A 311 -14.68 -13.40 10.13
N ALA A 312 -14.98 -14.59 10.69
CA ALA A 312 -14.04 -15.70 10.75
C ALA A 312 -13.62 -16.18 9.34
N PHE A 313 -14.55 -16.18 8.38
CA PHE A 313 -14.25 -16.49 6.99
C PHE A 313 -13.32 -15.45 6.36
N THR A 314 -13.60 -14.16 6.57
CA THR A 314 -12.83 -13.05 5.98
C THR A 314 -11.35 -13.16 6.34
N TYR A 315 -11.02 -13.30 7.63
CA TYR A 315 -9.62 -13.42 8.06
C TYR A 315 -8.93 -14.65 7.48
N ARG A 316 -9.60 -15.81 7.47
CA ARG A 316 -9.07 -17.05 6.85
C ARG A 316 -8.89 -16.92 5.35
N PHE A 317 -9.81 -16.27 4.67
CA PHE A 317 -9.81 -16.12 3.22
C PHE A 317 -8.73 -15.14 2.75
N ILE A 318 -8.47 -14.06 3.48
CA ILE A 318 -7.36 -13.14 3.17
C ILE A 318 -6.01 -13.82 3.41
N ALA A 319 -5.89 -14.63 4.47
CA ALA A 319 -4.69 -15.42 4.74
C ALA A 319 -4.42 -16.48 3.65
N ASP A 320 -5.46 -17.10 3.11
CA ASP A 320 -5.36 -17.98 1.94
C ASP A 320 -6.65 -17.96 1.10
N THR A 321 -6.59 -17.29 -0.04
CA THR A 321 -7.73 -17.13 -0.97
C THR A 321 -8.13 -18.43 -1.66
N ALA A 322 -7.27 -19.46 -1.59
CA ALA A 322 -7.60 -20.81 -2.05
C ALA A 322 -8.23 -21.68 -0.94
N LEU A 323 -8.24 -21.24 0.32
CA LEU A 323 -8.72 -21.99 1.49
C LEU A 323 -8.21 -23.45 1.53
N GLY A 324 -6.91 -23.62 1.29
CA GLY A 324 -6.23 -24.92 1.26
C GLY A 324 -6.61 -25.82 0.09
N GLN A 325 -7.32 -25.31 -0.93
CA GLN A 325 -7.68 -26.08 -2.13
C GLN A 325 -6.59 -26.10 -3.21
N ALA A 326 -5.60 -25.20 -3.12
CA ALA A 326 -4.43 -25.18 -3.98
C ALA A 326 -3.22 -25.87 -3.30
N ASP A 327 -2.23 -26.29 -4.09
CA ASP A 327 -1.00 -26.93 -3.60
C ASP A 327 -0.15 -26.04 -2.68
N SER A 328 -0.33 -24.73 -2.76
CA SER A 328 0.36 -23.74 -1.92
C SER A 328 -0.62 -22.63 -1.55
N PRO A 329 -0.50 -22.04 -0.35
CA PRO A 329 -1.33 -20.90 0.04
C PRO A 329 -1.20 -19.75 -0.94
N SER A 330 -2.30 -19.04 -1.18
CA SER A 330 -2.34 -17.83 -2.00
C SER A 330 -2.95 -16.69 -1.19
N PRO A 331 -2.17 -16.03 -0.32
CA PRO A 331 -2.67 -14.88 0.44
C PRO A 331 -3.13 -13.75 -0.48
N ALA A 332 -4.10 -12.96 -0.03
CA ALA A 332 -4.55 -11.79 -0.78
C ALA A 332 -3.48 -10.69 -0.78
N PRO A 333 -3.31 -9.94 -1.89
CA PRO A 333 -2.28 -8.91 -2.00
C PRO A 333 -2.62 -7.61 -1.25
N ARG A 334 -3.80 -7.53 -0.62
CA ARG A 334 -4.24 -6.43 0.25
C ARG A 334 -4.69 -6.99 1.59
N TYR A 335 -4.57 -6.17 2.64
CA TYR A 335 -4.94 -6.47 4.03
C TYR A 335 -4.13 -7.57 4.71
N ARG A 336 -3.20 -8.22 4.01
CA ARG A 336 -2.39 -9.34 4.53
C ARG A 336 -1.51 -8.99 5.74
N GLY A 337 -1.02 -7.75 5.82
CA GLY A 337 -0.27 -7.24 6.97
C GLY A 337 -1.14 -7.00 8.21
N LEU A 338 -2.41 -6.61 8.02
CA LEU A 338 -3.39 -6.45 9.09
C LEU A 338 -3.92 -7.81 9.58
N THR A 339 -4.20 -8.75 8.67
CA THR A 339 -4.68 -10.08 9.07
C THR A 339 -3.60 -10.92 9.75
N SER A 340 -2.31 -10.61 9.56
CA SER A 340 -1.22 -11.30 10.28
C SER A 340 -1.13 -10.96 11.76
N LEU A 341 -1.91 -9.97 12.23
CA LEU A 341 -2.07 -9.66 13.66
C LEU A 341 -2.99 -10.67 14.38
N ILE A 342 -3.76 -11.46 13.63
CA ILE A 342 -4.75 -12.41 14.14
C ILE A 342 -4.27 -13.84 13.88
N ASP A 343 -4.54 -14.75 14.82
CA ASP A 343 -4.53 -16.18 14.56
C ASP A 343 -5.88 -16.60 13.97
N GLU A 344 -5.98 -16.59 12.65
CA GLU A 344 -7.22 -16.85 11.93
C GLU A 344 -7.73 -18.29 12.12
N HIS A 345 -6.85 -19.22 12.47
CA HIS A 345 -7.19 -20.61 12.75
C HIS A 345 -7.75 -20.79 14.16
N GLY A 346 -7.30 -19.96 15.10
CA GLY A 346 -7.77 -19.93 16.48
C GLY A 346 -9.09 -19.19 16.71
N ILE A 347 -9.70 -18.59 15.68
CA ILE A 347 -11.00 -17.92 15.82
C ILE A 347 -12.10 -18.93 16.21
N GLU A 348 -12.77 -18.67 17.32
CA GLU A 348 -13.88 -19.46 17.85
C GLU A 348 -15.18 -18.64 17.82
N ILE A 349 -16.25 -19.21 17.26
CA ILE A 349 -17.58 -18.60 17.26
C ILE A 349 -18.36 -19.20 18.44
N ASP A 350 -19.12 -18.37 19.15
CA ASP A 350 -19.95 -18.83 20.27
C ASP A 350 -21.06 -19.77 19.77
N ASP A 351 -21.13 -20.98 20.31
CA ASP A 351 -22.17 -21.96 19.94
C ASP A 351 -23.59 -21.47 20.28
N GLU A 352 -23.72 -20.51 21.21
CA GLU A 352 -24.99 -19.94 21.65
C GLU A 352 -25.35 -18.61 20.96
N SER A 353 -24.45 -18.04 20.14
CA SER A 353 -24.67 -16.75 19.44
C SER A 353 -23.95 -16.66 18.10
N ASP A 354 -24.71 -16.40 17.02
CA ASP A 354 -24.16 -16.15 15.68
C ASP A 354 -23.42 -14.80 15.55
N TYR A 355 -23.46 -13.95 16.59
CA TYR A 355 -22.91 -12.60 16.59
C TYR A 355 -21.70 -12.43 17.51
N ARG A 356 -21.23 -13.51 18.15
CA ARG A 356 -20.14 -13.43 19.11
C ARG A 356 -19.00 -14.36 18.72
N LEU A 357 -17.78 -13.86 18.78
CA LEU A 357 -16.57 -14.61 18.47
C LEU A 357 -15.38 -14.21 19.34
N ARG A 358 -14.47 -15.16 19.57
CA ARG A 358 -13.17 -14.97 20.21
C ARG A 358 -12.10 -14.99 19.13
N ILE A 359 -11.28 -13.93 19.09
CA ILE A 359 -10.21 -13.73 18.11
C ILE A 359 -8.89 -13.69 18.87
N PRO A 360 -8.05 -14.74 18.78
CA PRO A 360 -6.71 -14.69 19.34
C PRO A 360 -5.80 -13.81 18.48
N VAL A 361 -4.95 -13.01 19.12
CA VAL A 361 -4.05 -12.06 18.45
C VAL A 361 -2.58 -12.36 18.77
N GLU A 362 -1.70 -11.92 17.87
CA GLU A 362 -0.24 -12.13 17.95
C GLU A 362 0.53 -10.85 18.34
N ALA A 363 -0.20 -9.81 18.73
CA ALA A 363 0.29 -8.47 19.00
C ALA A 363 -0.31 -7.90 20.30
N ASP A 364 0.28 -6.80 20.77
CA ASP A 364 -0.32 -5.94 21.79
C ASP A 364 -1.68 -5.41 21.32
N ARG A 365 -2.56 -5.11 22.28
CA ARG A 365 -3.92 -4.63 22.04
C ARG A 365 -3.97 -3.47 21.05
N ALA A 366 -3.18 -2.42 21.27
CA ALA A 366 -3.27 -1.19 20.47
C ALA A 366 -2.91 -1.45 19.00
N VAL A 367 -1.96 -2.35 18.76
CA VAL A 367 -1.58 -2.76 17.41
C VAL A 367 -2.63 -3.72 16.82
N ALA A 368 -3.13 -4.67 17.62
CA ALA A 368 -4.08 -5.68 17.19
C ALA A 368 -5.44 -5.11 16.76
N GLU A 369 -5.90 -4.02 17.38
CA GLU A 369 -7.15 -3.32 17.00
C GLU A 369 -7.14 -2.88 15.52
N ARG A 370 -5.97 -2.66 14.92
CA ARG A 370 -5.87 -2.33 13.48
C ARG A 370 -6.40 -3.44 12.58
N ALA A 371 -6.34 -4.69 13.01
CA ALA A 371 -6.93 -5.80 12.25
C ALA A 371 -8.45 -5.67 12.11
N PHE A 372 -9.10 -4.94 13.02
CA PHE A 372 -10.55 -4.69 12.99
C PHE A 372 -10.98 -3.71 11.90
N THR A 373 -10.04 -3.08 11.19
CA THR A 373 -10.31 -2.22 10.03
C THR A 373 -10.42 -2.99 8.71
N VAL A 374 -10.19 -4.32 8.72
CA VAL A 374 -10.32 -5.16 7.53
C VAL A 374 -11.79 -5.24 7.10
N PRO A 375 -12.12 -5.04 5.81
CA PRO A 375 -13.50 -5.12 5.32
C PRO A 375 -14.03 -6.55 5.41
N ILE A 376 -15.22 -6.71 6.00
CA ILE A 376 -15.89 -8.00 6.16
C ILE A 376 -16.52 -8.42 4.83
N LEU A 377 -16.11 -9.60 4.35
CA LEU A 377 -16.53 -10.14 3.07
C LEU A 377 -17.74 -11.08 3.25
N PRO A 378 -18.79 -10.99 2.40
CA PRO A 378 -19.93 -11.90 2.46
C PRO A 378 -19.51 -13.34 2.15
N ARG A 379 -19.46 -14.20 3.16
CA ARG A 379 -18.93 -15.55 3.03
C ARG A 379 -19.61 -16.34 1.94
N HIS A 380 -20.92 -16.19 1.76
CA HIS A 380 -21.69 -16.91 0.76
C HIS A 380 -21.26 -16.60 -0.66
N ILE A 381 -21.02 -15.31 -0.99
CA ILE A 381 -20.57 -14.87 -2.32
C ILE A 381 -19.16 -15.36 -2.61
N TRP A 382 -18.21 -15.05 -1.73
CA TRP A 382 -16.79 -15.33 -1.97
C TRP A 382 -16.48 -16.83 -1.99
N ARG A 383 -17.20 -17.61 -1.18
CA ARG A 383 -17.10 -19.07 -1.20
C ARG A 383 -17.72 -19.67 -2.45
N GLU A 384 -18.81 -19.11 -2.97
CA GLU A 384 -19.43 -19.55 -4.23
C GLU A 384 -18.49 -19.26 -5.40
N GLU A 385 -17.94 -18.05 -5.50
CA GLU A 385 -16.94 -17.68 -6.50
C GLU A 385 -15.71 -18.61 -6.48
N LEU A 386 -15.21 -18.95 -5.29
CA LEU A 386 -14.12 -19.91 -5.15
C LEU A 386 -14.54 -21.29 -5.69
N ARG A 387 -15.71 -21.79 -5.31
CA ARG A 387 -16.22 -23.10 -5.75
C ARG A 387 -16.40 -23.17 -7.26
N ASP A 388 -17.02 -22.17 -7.86
CA ASP A 388 -17.29 -22.13 -9.29
C ASP A 388 -16.01 -22.14 -10.11
N ARG A 389 -14.96 -21.46 -9.62
CA ARG A 389 -13.63 -21.47 -10.24
C ARG A 389 -12.97 -22.84 -10.12
N ILE A 390 -13.07 -23.48 -8.96
CA ILE A 390 -12.55 -24.84 -8.73
C ILE A 390 -13.24 -25.84 -9.66
N ASP A 391 -14.58 -25.82 -9.72
CA ASP A 391 -15.39 -26.73 -10.52
C ASP A 391 -15.15 -26.54 -12.03
N THR A 392 -14.85 -25.31 -12.46
CA THR A 392 -14.55 -24.98 -13.87
C THR A 392 -13.12 -25.33 -14.28
N ALA A 393 -12.14 -25.10 -13.41
CA ALA A 393 -10.71 -25.23 -13.76
C ALA A 393 -10.22 -26.68 -13.78
N GLY A 394 -10.83 -27.59 -13.01
CA GLY A 394 -10.45 -29.01 -12.91
C GLY A 394 -9.11 -29.27 -12.22
N ASP A 395 -8.20 -28.30 -12.23
CA ASP A 395 -6.98 -28.18 -11.43
C ASP A 395 -6.86 -26.74 -10.91
N VAL A 396 -6.70 -26.58 -9.60
CA VAL A 396 -6.82 -25.28 -8.91
C VAL A 396 -5.45 -24.65 -8.78
N THR A 397 -5.08 -23.81 -9.74
CA THR A 397 -3.88 -22.97 -9.63
C THR A 397 -4.26 -21.61 -9.06
N ALA A 398 -3.76 -21.27 -7.87
CA ALA A 398 -3.88 -19.95 -7.25
C ALA A 398 -2.55 -19.20 -7.29
N PRO A 399 -2.14 -18.67 -8.46
CA PRO A 399 -0.97 -17.81 -8.53
C PRO A 399 -1.22 -16.57 -7.68
N GLN A 400 -0.34 -16.38 -6.70
CA GLN A 400 -0.43 -15.30 -5.72
C GLN A 400 -0.53 -13.95 -6.43
N GLY A 401 -1.52 -13.14 -6.03
CA GLY A 401 -1.77 -11.81 -6.61
C GLY A 401 -2.29 -11.79 -8.06
N GLN A 402 -2.37 -12.92 -8.76
CA GLN A 402 -2.76 -13.00 -10.18
C GLN A 402 -4.08 -13.75 -10.43
N TRP A 403 -4.51 -14.60 -9.50
CA TRP A 403 -5.79 -15.32 -9.63
C TRP A 403 -6.99 -14.33 -9.69
N GLY A 404 -8.04 -14.68 -10.44
CA GLY A 404 -9.18 -13.79 -10.71
C GLY A 404 -9.99 -13.25 -9.51
N LEU A 405 -10.14 -13.99 -8.40
CA LEU A 405 -10.77 -13.52 -7.14
C LEU A 405 -10.11 -12.25 -6.58
N VAL A 406 -8.82 -12.04 -6.82
CA VAL A 406 -8.09 -10.87 -6.29
C VAL A 406 -7.74 -9.84 -7.36
N THR A 407 -8.02 -10.11 -8.63
CA THR A 407 -7.67 -9.20 -9.75
C THR A 407 -8.85 -8.71 -10.55
N THR A 408 -9.96 -9.47 -10.60
CA THR A 408 -11.08 -9.18 -11.50
C THR A 408 -12.21 -8.43 -10.82
N SER A 409 -12.99 -7.71 -11.63
CA SER A 409 -14.26 -7.10 -11.25
C SER A 409 -15.45 -8.08 -11.35
N SER A 410 -15.19 -9.38 -11.44
CA SER A 410 -16.23 -10.40 -11.65
C SER A 410 -16.92 -10.83 -10.37
N VAL A 411 -16.35 -10.51 -9.20
CA VAL A 411 -17.02 -10.69 -7.92
C VAL A 411 -18.03 -9.57 -7.78
N ASP A 412 -19.30 -9.93 -7.58
CA ASP A 412 -20.37 -8.95 -7.40
C ASP A 412 -20.04 -8.04 -6.19
N PRO A 413 -20.16 -6.71 -6.34
CA PRO A 413 -19.81 -5.73 -5.31
C PRO A 413 -20.88 -5.62 -4.21
N ILE A 414 -21.24 -6.75 -3.64
CA ILE A 414 -22.10 -6.86 -2.46
C ILE A 414 -21.23 -6.76 -1.23
N GLY A 415 -21.48 -5.73 -0.41
CA GLY A 415 -20.88 -5.56 0.90
C GLY A 415 -21.97 -5.36 1.95
N SER A 416 -21.63 -4.71 3.06
CA SER A 416 -22.58 -4.38 4.13
C SER A 416 -22.59 -2.89 4.47
N GLY A 417 -21.70 -2.11 3.84
CA GLY A 417 -21.43 -0.73 4.21
C GLY A 417 -22.60 0.23 3.98
N PRO A 418 -22.43 1.50 4.39
CA PRO A 418 -23.49 2.52 4.38
C PRO A 418 -23.99 2.88 2.97
N TYR A 419 -23.22 2.57 1.93
CA TYR A 419 -23.65 2.66 0.55
C TYR A 419 -23.46 1.32 -0.15
N GLN A 420 -24.31 1.04 -1.13
CA GLN A 420 -24.25 -0.13 -1.99
C GLN A 420 -23.94 0.28 -3.44
N PHE A 421 -23.36 -0.64 -4.19
CA PHE A 421 -23.06 -0.40 -5.60
C PHE A 421 -24.36 -0.24 -6.40
N GLU A 422 -24.49 0.87 -7.12
CA GLU A 422 -25.62 1.12 -8.01
C GLU A 422 -25.22 0.89 -9.48
N SER A 423 -24.24 1.65 -9.96
CA SER A 423 -23.79 1.55 -11.36
C SER A 423 -22.38 2.11 -11.57
N GLN A 424 -21.74 1.71 -12.67
CA GLN A 424 -20.47 2.28 -13.09
C GLN A 424 -20.40 2.44 -14.62
N SER A 425 -19.64 3.42 -15.06
CA SER A 425 -19.32 3.67 -16.47
C SER A 425 -17.81 3.81 -16.59
N ASP A 426 -17.20 2.97 -17.43
CA ASP A 426 -15.75 2.86 -17.59
C ASP A 426 -15.10 4.22 -17.89
N ARG A 427 -14.21 4.67 -16.99
CA ARG A 427 -13.50 5.96 -17.03
C ARG A 427 -14.39 7.19 -16.96
N ASP A 428 -15.64 7.06 -16.52
CA ASP A 428 -16.61 8.14 -16.47
C ASP A 428 -17.13 8.34 -15.05
N TYR A 429 -17.72 7.32 -14.42
CA TYR A 429 -18.17 7.43 -13.03
C TYR A 429 -18.36 6.08 -12.32
N LEU A 430 -18.39 6.13 -10.98
CA LEU A 430 -18.93 5.11 -10.09
C LEU A 430 -20.04 5.75 -9.25
N ALA A 431 -21.25 5.19 -9.29
CA ALA A 431 -22.38 5.62 -8.50
C ALA A 431 -22.70 4.58 -7.41
N LEU A 432 -22.85 5.08 -6.19
CA LEU A 432 -23.26 4.31 -5.02
C LEU A 432 -24.59 4.87 -4.52
N GLU A 433 -25.53 3.99 -4.17
CA GLU A 433 -26.80 4.37 -3.57
C GLU A 433 -26.75 4.08 -2.06
N ARG A 434 -27.43 4.89 -1.26
CA ARG A 434 -27.49 4.71 0.18
C ARG A 434 -28.14 3.39 0.54
N PHE A 435 -27.53 2.65 1.47
CA PHE A 435 -28.16 1.46 2.03
C PHE A 435 -29.11 1.85 3.17
N ASP A 436 -30.40 1.94 2.90
CA ASP A 436 -31.40 2.43 3.85
C ASP A 436 -31.54 1.55 5.11
N ASP A 437 -31.22 0.26 5.01
CA ASP A 437 -31.27 -0.71 6.13
C ASP A 437 -29.95 -0.72 6.96
N HIS A 438 -28.98 0.12 6.62
CA HIS A 438 -27.70 0.19 7.33
C HIS A 438 -27.88 0.58 8.81
N PHE A 439 -27.13 -0.06 9.70
CA PHE A 439 -27.33 0.06 11.14
C PHE A 439 -27.11 1.48 11.68
N THR A 440 -26.24 2.30 11.06
CA THR A 440 -26.05 3.71 11.50
C THR A 440 -27.28 4.59 11.30
N ARG A 441 -28.31 4.12 10.60
CA ARG A 441 -29.59 4.82 10.46
C ARG A 441 -30.62 4.43 11.52
N ARG A 442 -30.30 3.51 12.43
CA ARG A 442 -31.22 3.08 13.50
C ARG A 442 -31.26 4.12 14.61
N GLU A 443 -32.46 4.47 15.06
CA GLU A 443 -32.68 5.52 16.08
C GLU A 443 -32.18 5.16 17.49
N ASP A 444 -31.91 3.88 17.74
CA ASP A 444 -31.43 3.36 19.03
C ASP A 444 -29.91 3.35 19.17
N LEU A 445 -29.17 3.65 18.09
CA LEU A 445 -27.73 3.81 18.11
C LEU A 445 -27.36 5.29 18.19
N ASP A 446 -26.45 5.63 19.11
CA ASP A 446 -25.92 6.98 19.32
C ASP A 446 -24.41 6.88 19.59
N GLY A 447 -23.65 7.86 19.12
CA GLY A 447 -22.19 7.92 19.26
C GLY A 447 -21.51 8.70 18.14
N ASP A 448 -20.57 9.57 18.52
CA ASP A 448 -19.85 10.49 17.61
C ASP A 448 -19.06 9.75 16.49
N HIS A 449 -18.74 8.48 16.70
CA HIS A 449 -18.09 7.66 15.71
C HIS A 449 -19.07 7.06 14.68
N LEU A 450 -20.37 6.91 14.98
CA LEU A 450 -21.39 6.24 14.14
C LEU A 450 -22.11 7.22 13.20
N LEU A 451 -21.40 7.71 12.20
CA LEU A 451 -21.97 8.65 11.23
C LEU A 451 -22.87 7.95 10.19
N ALA A 452 -24.03 8.55 9.91
CA ALA A 452 -25.00 8.03 8.95
C ALA A 452 -24.82 8.63 7.54
N PRO A 453 -25.19 7.88 6.47
CA PRO A 453 -25.25 8.44 5.12
C PRO A 453 -26.45 9.39 4.97
N MET A 454 -26.17 10.64 4.58
CA MET A 454 -27.17 11.73 4.56
C MET A 454 -27.85 11.90 3.20
N VAL A 455 -27.16 11.61 2.10
CA VAL A 455 -27.70 11.68 0.73
C VAL A 455 -28.16 10.31 0.22
N GLU A 456 -29.02 10.27 -0.81
CA GLU A 456 -29.49 9.03 -1.43
C GLU A 456 -28.47 8.46 -2.43
N GLU A 457 -27.76 9.32 -3.17
CA GLU A 457 -26.75 8.93 -4.16
C GLU A 457 -25.40 9.61 -3.86
N LEU A 458 -24.32 8.83 -3.86
CA LEU A 458 -22.95 9.31 -3.86
C LEU A 458 -22.29 8.92 -5.17
N ARG A 459 -21.88 9.93 -5.95
CA ARG A 459 -21.33 9.71 -7.29
C ARG A 459 -19.88 10.19 -7.38
N PHE A 460 -18.98 9.26 -7.66
CA PHE A 460 -17.58 9.54 -7.98
C PHE A 460 -17.40 9.70 -9.49
N ASN A 461 -17.29 10.93 -9.96
CA ASN A 461 -17.05 11.27 -11.35
C ASN A 461 -15.54 11.33 -11.64
N VAL A 462 -15.11 10.73 -12.74
CA VAL A 462 -13.70 10.71 -13.13
C VAL A 462 -13.32 12.04 -13.80
N ASP A 463 -12.35 12.73 -13.23
CA ASP A 463 -11.69 13.89 -13.81
C ASP A 463 -10.18 13.83 -13.52
N PRO A 464 -9.37 13.37 -14.49
CA PRO A 464 -7.93 13.17 -14.29
C PRO A 464 -7.13 14.45 -14.03
N GLY A 465 -7.69 15.64 -14.31
CA GLY A 465 -6.95 16.90 -14.23
C GLY A 465 -7.32 17.74 -13.02
N SER A 466 -6.38 17.96 -12.09
CA SER A 466 -6.62 18.77 -10.88
C SER A 466 -7.17 20.18 -11.16
N SER A 467 -6.63 20.88 -12.16
CA SER A 467 -7.16 22.19 -12.61
C SER A 467 -8.59 22.13 -13.14
N SER A 468 -8.95 21.04 -13.86
CA SER A 468 -10.32 20.82 -14.35
C SER A 468 -11.26 20.53 -13.18
N SER A 469 -10.80 19.72 -12.23
CA SER A 469 -11.57 19.38 -11.03
C SER A 469 -11.89 20.61 -10.17
N ILE A 470 -10.91 21.49 -9.94
CA ILE A 470 -11.13 22.78 -9.26
C ILE A 470 -12.21 23.58 -9.98
N ALA A 471 -12.07 23.80 -11.30
CA ALA A 471 -13.04 24.57 -12.07
C ALA A 471 -14.47 23.97 -12.05
N ARG A 472 -14.59 22.64 -11.97
CA ARG A 472 -15.88 21.95 -11.85
C ARG A 472 -16.52 22.14 -10.49
N VAL A 473 -15.74 22.11 -9.41
CA VAL A 473 -16.24 22.44 -8.07
C VAL A 473 -16.66 23.92 -8.03
N GLU A 474 -15.81 24.84 -8.50
CA GLU A 474 -16.11 26.29 -8.51
C GLU A 474 -17.34 26.67 -9.34
N SER A 475 -17.58 25.98 -10.45
CA SER A 475 -18.76 26.22 -11.30
C SER A 475 -20.03 25.53 -10.82
N GLY A 476 -19.94 24.72 -9.76
CA GLY A 476 -21.06 23.92 -9.25
C GLY A 476 -21.42 22.68 -10.06
N ALA A 477 -20.49 22.22 -10.90
CA ALA A 477 -20.63 20.95 -11.63
C ALA A 477 -20.19 19.73 -10.80
N ALA A 478 -19.61 19.95 -9.62
CA ALA A 478 -19.31 18.96 -8.59
C ALA A 478 -19.33 19.62 -7.20
N ASP A 479 -19.42 18.82 -6.15
CA ASP A 479 -19.46 19.28 -4.76
C ASP A 479 -18.07 19.26 -4.12
N VAL A 480 -17.24 18.25 -4.42
CA VAL A 480 -15.92 18.07 -3.79
C VAL A 480 -14.93 17.33 -4.69
N THR A 481 -13.63 17.55 -4.49
CA THR A 481 -12.58 16.66 -4.99
C THR A 481 -12.26 15.59 -3.96
N SER A 482 -12.62 14.33 -4.25
CA SER A 482 -12.34 13.17 -3.40
C SER A 482 -10.85 12.80 -3.42
N SER A 483 -10.26 12.78 -4.62
CA SER A 483 -8.81 12.62 -4.77
C SER A 483 -8.06 13.88 -4.34
N MET A 484 -6.87 13.69 -3.78
CA MET A 484 -5.93 14.80 -3.55
C MET A 484 -5.64 15.53 -4.85
N LEU A 485 -5.60 16.86 -4.79
CA LEU A 485 -5.17 17.71 -5.88
C LEU A 485 -3.67 17.60 -6.09
N GLU A 486 -3.26 17.62 -7.37
CA GLU A 486 -1.85 17.78 -7.73
C GLU A 486 -1.37 19.17 -7.31
N THR A 487 -0.09 19.21 -6.94
CA THR A 487 0.48 20.32 -6.21
C THR A 487 0.51 21.61 -7.01
N HIS A 488 0.71 21.48 -8.32
CA HIS A 488 0.75 22.62 -9.24
C HIS A 488 -0.58 23.37 -9.33
N ALA A 489 -1.70 22.73 -8.97
CA ALA A 489 -3.04 23.26 -9.12
C ALA A 489 -3.56 23.94 -7.85
N ILE A 490 -2.90 23.76 -6.70
CA ILE A 490 -3.37 24.28 -5.41
C ILE A 490 -3.54 25.81 -5.44
N ASN A 491 -2.63 26.52 -6.11
CA ASN A 491 -2.71 27.98 -6.25
C ASN A 491 -3.80 28.47 -7.22
N GLU A 492 -4.52 27.57 -7.89
CA GLU A 492 -5.66 27.88 -8.76
C GLU A 492 -6.99 27.91 -8.00
N ILE A 493 -7.03 27.38 -6.76
CA ILE A 493 -8.23 27.40 -5.91
C ILE A 493 -8.59 28.85 -5.59
N SER A 494 -9.83 29.25 -5.90
CA SER A 494 -10.32 30.60 -5.60
C SER A 494 -10.59 30.83 -4.11
N ASP A 495 -10.44 32.09 -3.68
CA ASP A 495 -10.80 32.57 -2.34
C ASP A 495 -12.28 32.99 -2.23
N GLU A 496 -13.18 32.40 -3.04
CA GLU A 496 -14.61 32.72 -3.00
C GLU A 496 -15.26 32.14 -1.73
N PRO A 497 -16.25 32.81 -1.11
CA PRO A 497 -16.82 32.40 0.18
C PRO A 497 -17.54 31.05 0.14
N GLU A 498 -17.96 30.61 -1.04
CA GLU A 498 -18.68 29.34 -1.28
C GLU A 498 -17.72 28.18 -1.57
N ILE A 499 -16.41 28.45 -1.59
CA ILE A 499 -15.34 27.49 -1.91
C ILE A 499 -14.44 27.35 -0.71
N GLN A 500 -14.25 26.10 -0.26
CA GLN A 500 -13.37 25.76 0.83
C GLN A 500 -12.21 24.92 0.32
N ARG A 501 -11.00 25.36 0.66
CA ARG A 501 -9.80 24.53 0.59
C ARG A 501 -9.73 23.68 1.85
N LEU A 502 -9.68 22.37 1.66
CA LEU A 502 -9.51 21.39 2.72
C LEU A 502 -8.05 20.92 2.73
N GLU A 503 -7.47 20.82 3.92
CA GLU A 503 -6.08 20.42 4.14
C GLU A 503 -6.01 19.38 5.26
N ASP A 504 -5.57 18.17 4.91
CA ASP A 504 -5.39 17.06 5.85
C ASP A 504 -3.92 16.62 5.93
N PRO A 505 -3.46 16.10 7.08
CA PRO A 505 -2.19 15.39 7.17
C PRO A 505 -2.15 14.18 6.21
N SER A 506 -1.07 14.02 5.44
CA SER A 506 -0.93 12.89 4.54
C SER A 506 -0.43 11.64 5.24
N TRP A 507 -1.19 10.56 5.10
CA TRP A 507 -0.75 9.20 5.46
C TRP A 507 0.06 8.51 4.36
N THR A 508 0.51 9.27 3.36
CA THR A 508 1.30 8.78 2.24
C THR A 508 2.59 9.57 2.09
N PHE A 509 3.61 8.96 1.51
CA PHE A 509 4.87 9.65 1.19
C PHE A 509 5.42 9.18 -0.15
N TYR A 510 6.18 10.03 -0.83
CA TYR A 510 6.93 9.66 -2.03
C TYR A 510 8.23 8.99 -1.64
N HIS A 511 8.62 7.95 -2.37
CA HIS A 511 9.86 7.21 -2.13
C HIS A 511 10.51 6.70 -3.40
N LEU A 512 11.81 6.43 -3.30
CA LEU A 512 12.55 5.58 -4.22
C LEU A 512 12.60 4.15 -3.65
N GLY A 513 11.99 3.19 -4.35
CA GLY A 513 12.08 1.78 -4.01
C GLY A 513 13.22 1.08 -4.74
N PHE A 514 13.95 0.22 -4.04
CA PHE A 514 15.00 -0.62 -4.60
C PHE A 514 14.54 -2.08 -4.67
N ASN A 515 14.81 -2.78 -5.76
CA ASN A 515 14.67 -4.24 -5.78
C ASN A 515 15.91 -4.87 -5.12
N THR A 516 15.82 -5.15 -3.82
CA THR A 516 16.97 -5.54 -3.00
C THR A 516 17.52 -6.94 -3.30
N ARG A 517 16.90 -7.68 -4.23
CA ARG A 517 17.39 -9.00 -4.69
C ARG A 517 18.19 -8.95 -5.98
N VAL A 518 18.17 -7.82 -6.70
CA VAL A 518 18.85 -7.66 -7.98
C VAL A 518 20.12 -6.83 -7.79
N PRO A 519 21.32 -7.33 -8.12
CA PRO A 519 22.51 -6.49 -8.19
C PRO A 519 22.31 -5.41 -9.26
N PRO A 520 22.63 -4.14 -9.02
CA PRO A 520 23.41 -3.61 -7.90
C PRO A 520 22.66 -3.30 -6.59
N CYS A 521 21.34 -3.27 -6.68
CA CYS A 521 20.44 -2.85 -5.61
C CYS A 521 20.48 -3.78 -4.37
N SER A 522 21.07 -4.97 -4.44
CA SER A 522 21.29 -5.84 -3.28
C SER A 522 22.35 -5.33 -2.30
N ASN A 523 23.26 -4.45 -2.73
CA ASN A 523 24.29 -3.86 -1.85
C ASN A 523 23.77 -2.59 -1.14
N PRO A 524 23.68 -2.54 0.20
CA PRO A 524 23.21 -1.33 0.92
C PRO A 524 24.08 -0.10 0.66
N HIS A 525 25.39 -0.23 0.47
CA HIS A 525 26.25 0.91 0.16
C HIS A 525 25.93 1.56 -1.18
N PHE A 526 25.45 0.77 -2.15
CA PHE A 526 24.95 1.29 -3.41
C PHE A 526 23.66 2.06 -3.22
N ARG A 527 22.70 1.48 -2.49
CA ARG A 527 21.41 2.14 -2.22
C ARG A 527 21.64 3.49 -1.55
N ARG A 528 22.53 3.55 -0.55
CA ARG A 528 22.96 4.81 0.10
C ARG A 528 23.60 5.81 -0.88
N ALA A 529 24.48 5.35 -1.77
CA ALA A 529 25.11 6.21 -2.77
C ALA A 529 24.08 6.78 -3.77
N VAL A 530 23.07 5.99 -4.15
CA VAL A 530 21.95 6.44 -4.98
C VAL A 530 21.05 7.42 -4.22
N SER A 531 20.73 7.17 -2.94
CA SER A 531 19.94 8.08 -2.10
C SER A 531 20.56 9.47 -2.00
N GLN A 532 21.90 9.56 -1.92
CA GLN A 532 22.66 10.82 -1.92
C GLN A 532 22.56 11.62 -3.23
N LEU A 533 21.96 11.06 -4.28
CA LEU A 533 21.68 11.75 -5.55
C LEU A 533 20.32 12.46 -5.57
N ILE A 534 19.54 12.37 -4.49
CA ILE A 534 18.22 13.00 -4.38
C ILE A 534 18.32 14.21 -3.46
N ASP A 535 18.16 15.40 -4.05
CA ASP A 535 18.00 16.63 -3.27
C ASP A 535 16.54 16.76 -2.82
N LYS A 536 16.22 16.23 -1.63
CA LYS A 536 14.84 16.18 -1.13
C LYS A 536 14.26 17.57 -0.89
N LYS A 537 15.08 18.54 -0.48
CA LYS A 537 14.66 19.94 -0.34
C LYS A 537 14.33 20.55 -1.70
N TRP A 538 15.22 20.42 -2.67
CA TRP A 538 14.96 20.90 -4.02
C TRP A 538 13.73 20.24 -4.64
N VAL A 539 13.50 18.94 -4.38
CA VAL A 539 12.27 18.25 -4.79
C VAL A 539 11.05 18.95 -4.20
N VAL A 540 11.03 19.23 -2.90
CA VAL A 540 9.92 19.93 -2.25
C VAL A 540 9.70 21.33 -2.84
N GLU A 541 10.76 22.13 -2.98
CA GLU A 541 10.66 23.51 -3.47
C GLU A 541 10.24 23.56 -4.96
N GLU A 542 10.88 22.78 -5.82
CA GLU A 542 10.73 22.92 -7.28
C GLU A 542 9.66 21.99 -7.88
N ILE A 543 9.44 20.81 -7.27
CA ILE A 543 8.44 19.84 -7.73
C ILE A 543 7.11 20.04 -7.02
N PHE A 544 7.14 20.25 -5.70
CA PHE A 544 5.95 20.42 -4.86
C PHE A 544 5.66 21.88 -4.48
N TYR A 545 6.40 22.88 -4.96
CA TYR A 545 6.07 24.30 -4.70
C TYR A 545 5.81 24.60 -3.21
N ASP A 546 6.58 23.97 -2.31
CA ASP A 546 6.45 24.06 -0.84
C ASP A 546 5.16 23.49 -0.23
N HIS A 547 4.40 22.69 -0.96
CA HIS A 547 3.21 21.96 -0.47
C HIS A 547 3.54 20.50 -0.06
N ALA A 548 4.78 20.25 0.30
CA ALA A 548 5.24 18.98 0.84
C ALA A 548 6.34 19.23 1.87
N GLU A 549 6.61 18.25 2.72
CA GLU A 549 7.69 18.28 3.70
C GLU A 549 8.76 17.26 3.31
N PRO A 550 10.05 17.63 3.30
CA PRO A 550 11.12 16.66 3.08
C PRO A 550 11.23 15.73 4.30
N ILE A 551 11.43 14.43 4.06
CA ILE A 551 11.47 13.44 5.13
C ILE A 551 12.68 12.51 5.00
N ALA A 552 13.27 12.16 6.14
CA ALA A 552 14.34 11.17 6.24
C ALA A 552 13.83 9.78 6.67
N THR A 553 12.69 9.75 7.37
CA THR A 553 12.03 8.52 7.83
C THR A 553 10.61 8.42 7.24
N PRO A 554 10.05 7.22 7.11
CA PRO A 554 8.70 7.03 6.55
C PRO A 554 7.56 7.29 7.55
N VAL A 555 7.88 7.53 8.83
CA VAL A 555 6.91 7.79 9.91
C VAL A 555 6.72 9.29 10.14
N ALA A 556 5.76 9.68 10.97
CA ALA A 556 5.41 11.06 11.25
C ALA A 556 5.33 11.34 12.76
N ASP A 557 5.30 12.63 13.11
CA ASP A 557 5.02 13.14 14.45
C ASP A 557 5.89 12.50 15.54
N GLU A 558 5.28 11.99 16.60
CA GLU A 558 5.96 11.41 17.77
C GLU A 558 6.80 10.16 17.47
N TRP A 559 6.64 9.57 16.29
CA TRP A 559 7.40 8.39 15.88
C TRP A 559 8.74 8.72 15.22
N VAL A 560 9.01 9.99 14.91
CA VAL A 560 10.27 10.42 14.31
C VAL A 560 11.32 10.59 15.41
N PRO A 561 12.41 9.79 15.43
CA PRO A 561 13.48 9.97 16.40
C PRO A 561 14.22 11.28 16.15
N ASP A 562 14.59 12.01 17.21
CA ASP A 562 15.32 13.29 17.10
C ASP A 562 16.58 13.19 16.22
N GLU A 563 17.30 12.06 16.27
CA GLU A 563 18.54 11.86 15.51
C GLU A 563 18.31 11.62 14.01
N LEU A 564 17.10 11.23 13.63
CA LEU A 564 16.68 10.98 12.25
C LEU A 564 15.68 12.03 11.74
N ALA A 565 15.32 13.01 12.56
CA ALA A 565 14.49 14.12 12.15
C ALA A 565 15.18 14.92 11.03
N TRP A 566 14.38 15.44 10.11
CA TRP A 566 14.91 16.33 9.08
C TRP A 566 15.56 17.55 9.75
N ASP A 567 16.79 17.88 9.37
CA ASP A 567 17.50 19.01 9.96
C ASP A 567 17.08 20.30 9.25
N ASP A 568 16.17 21.05 9.86
CA ASP A 568 15.70 22.34 9.32
C ASP A 568 16.80 23.41 9.27
N ASP A 569 17.78 23.35 10.18
CA ASP A 569 18.88 24.33 10.27
C ASP A 569 19.87 24.16 9.11
N THR A 570 20.22 22.91 8.78
CA THR A 570 21.10 22.59 7.64
C THR A 570 20.35 22.37 6.34
N SER A 571 19.03 22.10 6.42
CA SER A 571 18.18 21.75 5.30
C SER A 571 18.66 20.47 4.57
N GLU A 572 19.19 19.50 5.30
CA GLU A 572 19.78 18.28 4.77
C GLU A 572 19.20 17.00 5.40
N ASP A 573 19.29 15.90 4.66
CA ASP A 573 19.03 14.57 5.21
C ASP A 573 20.14 14.17 6.20
N PRO A 574 19.81 13.77 7.45
CA PRO A 574 20.81 13.50 8.48
C PRO A 574 21.67 12.26 8.19
N VAL A 575 21.24 11.35 7.30
CA VAL A 575 21.88 10.05 7.05
C VAL A 575 22.54 9.99 5.69
N THR A 576 21.88 10.52 4.67
CA THR A 576 22.27 10.53 3.27
C THR A 576 22.08 11.93 2.68
N PRO A 577 22.84 12.94 3.16
CA PRO A 577 22.75 14.30 2.66
C PRO A 577 23.06 14.34 1.16
N PHE A 578 22.37 15.22 0.44
CA PHE A 578 22.54 15.36 -1.00
C PHE A 578 23.97 15.80 -1.36
N VAL A 579 24.61 15.11 -2.30
CA VAL A 579 25.98 15.41 -2.73
C VAL A 579 25.97 16.47 -3.83
N GLY A 580 25.52 17.67 -3.47
CA GLY A 580 25.34 18.78 -4.40
C GLY A 580 24.81 20.02 -3.71
N THR A 581 24.20 20.93 -4.48
CA THR A 581 23.55 22.12 -3.94
C THR A 581 22.46 22.57 -4.90
N ASP A 582 21.28 22.95 -4.39
CA ASP A 582 20.16 23.49 -5.16
C ASP A 582 19.78 22.60 -6.37
N GLY A 583 19.63 21.29 -6.14
CA GLY A 583 19.35 20.28 -7.16
C GLY A 583 20.49 20.00 -8.14
N SER A 584 21.63 20.67 -8.00
CA SER A 584 22.79 20.49 -8.88
C SER A 584 23.79 19.53 -8.25
N LEU A 585 24.00 18.37 -8.89
CA LEU A 585 24.91 17.33 -8.39
C LEU A 585 26.39 17.74 -8.47
N ASN A 586 27.14 17.52 -7.40
CA ASN A 586 28.60 17.51 -7.45
C ASN A 586 29.11 16.15 -7.93
N VAL A 587 29.29 16.01 -9.24
CA VAL A 587 29.65 14.74 -9.89
C VAL A 587 30.95 14.11 -9.33
N GLU A 588 31.96 14.92 -8.97
CA GLU A 588 33.21 14.40 -8.42
C GLU A 588 33.00 13.77 -7.04
N ALA A 589 32.28 14.47 -6.16
CA ALA A 589 31.96 13.96 -4.83
C ALA A 589 30.99 12.76 -4.90
N ALA A 590 30.01 12.80 -5.80
CA ALA A 590 29.08 11.69 -6.00
C ALA A 590 29.81 10.44 -6.50
N ARG A 591 30.72 10.57 -7.47
CA ARG A 591 31.58 9.45 -7.91
C ARG A 591 32.46 8.92 -6.79
N ALA A 592 32.99 9.80 -5.93
CA ALA A 592 33.75 9.36 -4.76
C ALA A 592 32.90 8.55 -3.77
N ALA A 593 31.60 8.85 -3.64
CA ALA A 593 30.67 8.05 -2.85
C ALA A 593 30.45 6.65 -3.47
N PHE A 594 30.30 6.56 -4.80
CA PHE A 594 30.24 5.27 -5.52
C PHE A 594 31.56 4.47 -5.41
N ASP A 595 32.72 5.12 -5.53
CA ASP A 595 34.03 4.49 -5.33
C ASP A 595 34.14 3.92 -3.90
N ALA A 596 33.69 4.68 -2.89
CA ALA A 596 33.66 4.22 -1.50
C ALA A 596 32.68 3.06 -1.27
N ALA A 597 31.61 2.98 -2.07
CA ALA A 597 30.67 1.86 -2.11
C ALA A 597 31.18 0.64 -2.93
N GLY A 598 32.38 0.73 -3.52
CA GLY A 598 33.04 -0.35 -4.24
C GLY A 598 32.90 -0.30 -5.77
N TYR A 599 32.33 0.77 -6.33
CA TYR A 599 32.07 0.88 -7.77
C TYR A 599 33.12 1.75 -8.46
N ALA A 600 33.88 1.17 -9.36
CA ALA A 600 34.90 1.90 -10.11
C ALA A 600 34.35 2.52 -11.40
N SER A 601 34.93 3.67 -11.79
CA SER A 601 34.70 4.27 -13.11
C SER A 601 35.80 3.90 -14.12
N ASP A 602 35.45 3.77 -15.40
CA ASP A 602 36.41 3.63 -16.49
C ASP A 602 37.03 4.97 -16.92
N SER A 603 37.91 4.95 -17.94
CA SER A 603 38.56 6.15 -18.46
C SER A 603 37.61 7.15 -19.14
N ASP A 604 36.42 6.69 -19.55
CA ASP A 604 35.37 7.51 -20.15
C ASP A 604 34.38 8.02 -19.09
N GLY A 605 34.61 7.70 -17.81
CA GLY A 605 33.78 8.11 -16.68
C GLY A 605 32.50 7.29 -16.53
N ARG A 606 32.43 6.10 -17.14
CA ARG A 606 31.32 5.17 -16.98
C ARG A 606 31.51 4.37 -15.71
N LEU A 607 30.46 4.24 -14.91
CA LEU A 607 30.49 3.40 -13.73
C LEU A 607 30.40 1.94 -14.17
N LEU A 608 31.27 1.08 -13.65
CA LEU A 608 31.35 -0.33 -14.03
C LEU A 608 30.57 -1.21 -13.06
N GLY A 609 29.94 -2.28 -13.55
CA GLY A 609 29.19 -3.23 -12.72
C GLY A 609 30.02 -4.20 -11.87
N ARG A 610 31.34 -3.98 -11.71
CA ARG A 610 32.21 -4.83 -10.87
C ARG A 610 32.13 -4.40 -9.39
N TYR A 611 32.11 -5.39 -8.51
CA TYR A 611 32.25 -5.30 -7.05
C TYR A 611 33.59 -5.86 -6.58
#